data_AF-A0A8C3JWI7-F1
#
_entry.id   AF-A0A8C3JWI7-F1
#
_cell.length_a   1.000
_cell.length_b   1.000
_cell.length_c   1.000
_cell.angle_alpha   90.00
_cell.angle_beta   90.00
_cell.angle_gamma   90.00
#
_symmetry.space_group_name_H-M   'P 1'
#
loop_
_entity.id
_entity.type
_entity.pdbx_description
1 polymer ?
#
loop_
_entity_poly.entity_id
_entity_poly.type
_entity_poly.pdbx_seq_one_letter_code
_entity_poly.pdbx_strand_id
1 'polypeptide(L)'
;MRLQLEKQLLFLSLLCILSKVCAQLCRRPCYCPWVPPRCPRGSPLVLDGCGCCKICARRLGEPCDFLHVCDQSQGLVCDYSTVPTGTGATCNYSEEGCEVNGRVYRDGEVFQPSCKLQCRCLDGGFTCIPLCQEDVRLPTPDCPYPRRVEVPGKCCPEWICEARDQLAPLLPYPCQEWGTEWSACSATCGVGFSTRVSNQNRYCRLETQRRLCVARPCPALPAASPSALQGL
;
A
#
# COMPACT_ATOMS: atom_id res chain seq x y z
N MET A 1 -32.52 16.50 -39.78
CA MET A 1 -32.70 15.09 -39.35
C MET A 1 -32.13 14.06 -40.33
N ARG A 2 -32.43 14.09 -41.65
CA ARG A 2 -31.91 13.08 -42.62
C ARG A 2 -30.37 12.96 -42.68
N LEU A 3 -29.66 14.10 -42.69
CA LEU A 3 -28.19 14.12 -42.77
C LEU A 3 -27.49 13.54 -41.51
N GLN A 4 -28.13 13.59 -40.35
CA GLN A 4 -27.60 12.96 -39.13
C GLN A 4 -27.81 11.45 -39.15
N LEU A 5 -28.92 10.97 -39.71
CA LEU A 5 -29.21 9.53 -39.81
C LEU A 5 -28.24 8.83 -40.79
N GLU A 6 -27.91 9.47 -41.91
CA GLU A 6 -26.91 8.96 -42.86
C GLU A 6 -25.50 8.89 -42.26
N LYS A 7 -25.08 9.92 -41.52
CA LYS A 7 -23.79 9.90 -40.80
C LYS A 7 -23.74 8.81 -39.72
N GLN A 8 -24.84 8.59 -39.01
CA GLN A 8 -24.94 7.50 -38.03
C GLN A 8 -24.87 6.12 -38.70
N LEU A 9 -25.55 5.92 -39.84
CA LEU A 9 -25.47 4.66 -40.60
C LEU A 9 -24.06 4.39 -41.14
N LEU A 10 -23.37 5.39 -41.67
CA LEU A 10 -21.99 5.26 -42.15
C LEU A 10 -21.02 4.96 -41.00
N PHE A 11 -21.25 5.54 -39.83
CA PHE A 11 -20.44 5.25 -38.64
C PHE A 11 -20.69 3.82 -38.13
N LEU A 12 -21.95 3.38 -38.09
CA LEU A 12 -22.32 2.00 -37.75
C LEU A 12 -21.75 0.98 -38.76
N SER A 13 -21.77 1.29 -40.05
CA SER A 13 -21.15 0.42 -41.07
C SER A 13 -19.62 0.40 -40.91
N LEU A 14 -19.00 1.54 -40.59
CA LEU A 14 -17.57 1.66 -40.32
C LEU A 14 -17.14 0.87 -39.05
N LEU A 15 -17.95 0.91 -38.00
CA LEU A 15 -17.76 0.07 -36.81
C LEU A 15 -17.92 -1.43 -37.13
N CYS A 16 -18.89 -1.79 -37.97
CA CYS A 16 -19.14 -3.18 -38.36
C CYS A 16 -18.00 -3.78 -39.20
N ILE A 17 -17.36 -3.03 -40.10
CA ILE A 17 -16.19 -3.57 -40.82
C ILE A 17 -14.92 -3.55 -39.97
N LEU A 18 -14.70 -2.54 -39.13
CA LEU A 18 -13.53 -2.50 -38.22
C LEU A 18 -13.54 -3.68 -37.23
N SER A 19 -14.72 -4.01 -36.68
CA SER A 19 -14.91 -5.21 -35.85
C SER A 19 -14.68 -6.51 -36.62
N LYS A 20 -15.05 -6.58 -37.90
CA LYS A 20 -14.71 -7.73 -38.76
C LYS A 20 -13.22 -7.83 -39.07
N VAL A 21 -12.49 -6.73 -39.16
CA VAL A 21 -11.03 -6.71 -39.40
C VAL A 21 -10.26 -7.16 -38.15
N CYS A 22 -10.65 -6.71 -36.94
CA CYS A 22 -10.07 -7.21 -35.68
C CYS A 22 -10.37 -8.70 -35.42
N ALA A 23 -11.46 -9.24 -35.98
CA ALA A 23 -11.82 -10.65 -35.87
C ALA A 23 -11.08 -11.59 -36.84
N GLN A 24 -10.15 -11.08 -37.68
CA GLN A 24 -9.48 -11.90 -38.69
C GLN A 24 -8.27 -12.70 -38.17
N LEU A 25 -7.71 -12.37 -37.00
CA LEU A 25 -6.51 -13.04 -36.52
C LEU A 25 -6.79 -14.44 -35.95
N CYS A 26 -7.96 -14.63 -35.33
CA CYS A 26 -8.44 -15.92 -34.84
C CYS A 26 -9.84 -16.21 -35.40
N ARG A 27 -9.96 -17.22 -36.24
CA ARG A 27 -11.24 -17.65 -36.80
C ARG A 27 -12.09 -18.34 -35.74
N ARG A 28 -13.34 -17.87 -35.55
CA ARG A 28 -14.35 -18.56 -34.74
C ARG A 28 -15.56 -18.92 -35.63
N PRO A 29 -16.09 -20.15 -35.60
CA PRO A 29 -15.60 -21.30 -34.80
C PRO A 29 -14.24 -21.80 -35.29
N CYS A 30 -13.48 -22.43 -34.38
CA CYS A 30 -12.18 -22.98 -34.72
C CYS A 30 -12.33 -24.30 -35.48
N TYR A 31 -11.43 -24.54 -36.42
CA TYR A 31 -11.37 -25.78 -37.17
C TYR A 31 -10.07 -26.50 -36.83
N CYS A 32 -10.12 -27.38 -35.82
CA CYS A 32 -8.97 -28.12 -35.33
C CYS A 32 -8.95 -29.56 -35.88
N PRO A 33 -7.78 -30.19 -36.02
CA PRO A 33 -7.68 -31.60 -36.30
C PRO A 33 -8.38 -32.42 -35.20
N TRP A 34 -9.17 -33.41 -35.59
CA TRP A 34 -9.87 -34.31 -34.66
C TRP A 34 -8.91 -35.11 -33.76
N VAL A 35 -7.74 -35.46 -34.29
CA VAL A 35 -6.69 -36.16 -33.57
C VAL A 35 -5.59 -35.17 -33.21
N PRO A 36 -5.26 -34.98 -31.92
CA PRO A 36 -4.16 -34.12 -31.51
C PRO A 36 -2.81 -34.59 -32.08
N PRO A 37 -1.90 -33.66 -32.43
CA PRO A 37 -0.59 -34.02 -32.93
C PRO A 37 0.23 -34.77 -31.87
N ARG A 38 1.10 -35.67 -32.32
CA ARG A 38 2.12 -36.28 -31.46
C ARG A 38 3.35 -35.39 -31.46
N CYS A 39 3.69 -34.84 -30.29
CA CYS A 39 4.80 -33.91 -30.17
C CYS A 39 6.15 -34.63 -30.08
N PRO A 40 7.22 -34.00 -30.60
CA PRO A 40 8.58 -34.53 -30.44
C PRO A 40 8.97 -34.60 -28.97
N ARG A 41 9.99 -35.39 -28.65
CA ARG A 41 10.47 -35.56 -27.27
C ARG A 41 10.84 -34.20 -26.66
N GLY A 42 10.27 -33.91 -25.50
CA GLY A 42 10.52 -32.66 -24.76
C GLY A 42 9.71 -31.45 -25.24
N SER A 43 8.79 -31.61 -26.18
CA SER A 43 7.79 -30.58 -26.54
C SER A 43 6.41 -31.01 -26.01
N PRO A 44 5.79 -30.25 -25.10
CA PRO A 44 4.45 -30.55 -24.61
C PRO A 44 3.37 -30.17 -25.63
N LEU A 45 2.20 -30.78 -25.46
CA LEU A 45 0.99 -30.43 -26.19
C LEU A 45 0.31 -29.24 -25.50
N VAL A 46 0.18 -28.12 -26.20
CA VAL A 46 -0.38 -26.85 -25.69
C VAL A 46 -1.48 -26.34 -26.63
N LEU A 47 -2.17 -25.27 -26.25
CA LEU A 47 -3.09 -24.59 -27.15
C LEU A 47 -2.35 -23.59 -28.04
N ASP A 48 -2.85 -23.38 -29.26
CA ASP A 48 -2.41 -22.30 -30.14
C ASP A 48 -2.65 -20.92 -29.49
N GLY A 49 -2.08 -19.85 -30.06
CA GLY A 49 -2.27 -18.50 -29.49
C GLY A 49 -3.70 -17.95 -29.62
N CYS A 50 -4.58 -18.65 -30.34
CA CYS A 50 -6.01 -18.41 -30.33
C CYS A 50 -6.74 -19.12 -29.17
N GLY A 51 -6.04 -19.96 -28.41
CA GLY A 51 -6.56 -20.72 -27.28
C GLY A 51 -7.50 -21.85 -27.67
N CYS A 52 -7.36 -22.43 -28.87
CA CYS A 52 -8.37 -23.30 -29.45
C CYS A 52 -7.85 -24.66 -29.92
N CYS A 53 -6.84 -24.68 -30.79
CA CYS A 53 -6.34 -25.94 -31.33
C CYS A 53 -5.13 -26.45 -30.54
N LYS A 54 -5.05 -27.77 -30.35
CA LYS A 54 -3.90 -28.41 -29.74
C LYS A 54 -2.73 -28.46 -30.72
N ILE A 55 -1.61 -27.85 -30.35
CA ILE A 55 -0.37 -27.81 -31.12
C ILE A 55 0.80 -28.25 -30.25
N CYS A 56 1.95 -28.49 -30.87
CA CYS A 56 3.18 -28.75 -30.13
C CYS A 56 3.87 -27.43 -29.80
N ALA A 57 4.24 -27.26 -28.55
CA ALA A 57 4.92 -26.05 -28.10
C ALA A 57 6.30 -25.92 -28.77
N ARG A 58 6.63 -24.71 -29.22
CA ARG A 58 7.92 -24.39 -29.82
C ARG A 58 9.01 -24.34 -28.76
N ARG A 59 10.19 -24.88 -29.08
CA ARG A 59 11.34 -24.99 -28.16
C ARG A 59 12.32 -23.83 -28.37
N LEU A 60 13.30 -23.70 -27.47
CA LEU A 60 14.34 -22.67 -27.54
C LEU A 60 14.99 -22.66 -28.94
N GLY A 61 15.06 -21.48 -29.57
CA GLY A 61 15.61 -21.31 -30.91
C GLY A 61 14.67 -21.67 -32.07
N GLU A 62 13.49 -22.22 -31.79
CA GLU A 62 12.51 -22.51 -32.84
C GLU A 62 11.72 -21.27 -33.25
N PRO A 63 11.29 -21.17 -34.53
CA PRO A 63 10.46 -20.07 -34.98
C PRO A 63 9.09 -20.13 -34.33
N CYS A 64 8.63 -18.98 -33.86
CA CYS A 64 7.34 -18.78 -33.24
C CYS A 64 6.64 -17.56 -33.84
N ASP A 65 5.33 -17.54 -33.69
CA ASP A 65 4.47 -16.45 -34.12
C ASP A 65 3.27 -16.37 -33.18
N PHE A 66 2.29 -15.54 -33.53
CA PHE A 66 1.06 -15.40 -32.74
C PHE A 66 0.26 -16.71 -32.62
N LEU A 67 0.36 -17.65 -33.57
CA LEU A 67 -0.37 -18.93 -33.55
C LEU A 67 0.47 -20.07 -32.94
N HIS A 68 1.76 -20.13 -33.29
CA HIS A 68 2.74 -21.12 -32.85
C HIS A 68 3.47 -20.63 -31.61
N VAL A 69 2.93 -21.00 -30.44
CA VAL A 69 3.45 -20.55 -29.15
C VAL A 69 4.65 -21.36 -28.65
N CYS A 70 5.51 -20.71 -27.87
CA CYS A 70 6.65 -21.32 -27.20
C CYS A 70 6.24 -22.16 -25.98
N ASP A 71 7.12 -23.07 -25.56
CA ASP A 71 6.95 -23.88 -24.36
C ASP A 71 7.10 -23.02 -23.09
N GLN A 72 5.98 -22.48 -22.62
CA GLN A 72 5.89 -21.69 -21.40
C GLN A 72 6.28 -22.50 -20.15
N SER A 73 6.17 -23.84 -20.17
CA SER A 73 6.59 -24.66 -19.03
C SER A 73 8.11 -24.66 -18.82
N GLN A 74 8.86 -24.28 -19.86
CA GLN A 74 10.31 -24.08 -19.84
C GLN A 74 10.69 -22.59 -19.75
N GLY A 75 9.74 -21.70 -19.46
CA GLY A 75 9.97 -20.25 -19.38
C GLY A 75 10.27 -19.58 -20.72
N LEU A 76 9.89 -20.21 -21.85
CA LEU A 76 10.17 -19.67 -23.17
C LEU A 76 9.07 -18.69 -23.63
N VAL A 77 9.48 -17.55 -24.16
CA VAL A 77 8.62 -16.52 -24.73
C VAL A 77 9.05 -16.24 -26.18
N CYS A 78 8.07 -15.85 -27.00
CA CYS A 78 8.31 -15.54 -28.40
C CYS A 78 8.96 -14.15 -28.53
N ASP A 79 10.25 -14.11 -28.85
CA ASP A 79 11.06 -12.88 -28.93
C ASP A 79 11.02 -12.29 -30.34
N TYR A 80 10.43 -11.10 -30.47
CA TYR A 80 10.29 -10.35 -31.72
C TYR A 80 11.39 -9.30 -31.94
N SER A 81 12.33 -9.16 -30.99
CA SER A 81 13.28 -8.05 -30.92
C SER A 81 14.29 -8.01 -32.07
N THR A 82 14.49 -9.13 -32.78
CA THR A 82 15.53 -9.29 -33.80
C THR A 82 15.05 -9.12 -35.24
N VAL A 83 13.80 -8.68 -35.50
CA VAL A 83 13.23 -8.68 -36.87
C VAL A 83 12.70 -7.31 -37.31
N PRO A 84 13.39 -6.62 -38.24
CA PRO A 84 12.90 -5.35 -38.80
C PRO A 84 11.74 -5.49 -39.80
N THR A 85 11.52 -6.66 -40.42
CA THR A 85 10.67 -6.76 -41.64
C THR A 85 10.08 -8.14 -42.00
N GLY A 86 9.77 -9.04 -41.06
CA GLY A 86 9.02 -10.26 -41.46
C GLY A 86 8.83 -11.37 -40.41
N THR A 87 7.57 -11.55 -40.00
CA THR A 87 6.84 -12.83 -39.77
C THR A 87 7.43 -13.98 -38.93
N GLY A 88 8.62 -13.88 -38.32
CA GLY A 88 9.14 -14.96 -37.49
C GLY A 88 9.91 -14.45 -36.28
N ALA A 89 9.28 -14.51 -35.10
CA ALA A 89 10.00 -14.41 -33.84
C ALA A 89 10.66 -15.76 -33.52
N THR A 90 11.53 -15.78 -32.53
CA THR A 90 12.18 -17.01 -32.08
C THR A 90 11.87 -17.25 -30.62
N CYS A 91 11.63 -18.50 -30.22
CA CYS A 91 11.47 -18.82 -28.81
C CYS A 91 12.80 -18.61 -28.09
N ASN A 92 12.82 -17.65 -27.17
CA ASN A 92 13.93 -17.39 -26.30
C ASN A 92 13.49 -17.60 -24.86
N TYR A 93 14.43 -17.74 -23.92
CA TYR A 93 14.07 -17.61 -22.52
C TYR A 93 13.42 -16.24 -22.32
N SER A 94 12.33 -16.21 -21.55
CA SER A 94 11.90 -14.95 -20.97
C SER A 94 13.11 -14.41 -20.21
N GLU A 95 13.58 -13.21 -20.56
CA GLU A 95 14.38 -12.48 -19.57
C GLU A 95 13.39 -12.25 -18.42
N GLU A 96 13.46 -13.09 -17.39
CA GLU A 96 12.71 -12.95 -16.13
C GLU A 96 13.24 -11.69 -15.45
N GLY A 97 12.80 -10.57 -16.01
CA GLY A 97 13.12 -9.25 -15.56
C GLY A 97 12.06 -8.76 -14.58
N CYS A 98 12.45 -7.76 -13.80
CA CYS A 98 11.58 -7.13 -12.85
C CYS A 98 10.86 -5.99 -13.56
N GLU A 99 9.53 -6.02 -13.60
CA GLU A 99 8.76 -4.87 -14.06
C GLU A 99 8.50 -3.91 -12.88
N VAL A 100 9.10 -2.73 -12.92
CA VAL A 100 8.91 -1.70 -11.89
C VAL A 100 8.50 -0.39 -12.56
N ASN A 101 7.27 0.07 -12.26
CA ASN A 101 6.66 1.27 -12.85
C ASN A 101 6.64 1.27 -14.40
N GLY A 102 6.39 0.11 -15.02
CA GLY A 102 6.32 -0.04 -16.48
C GLY A 102 7.67 -0.06 -17.19
N ARG A 103 8.79 -0.17 -16.45
CA ARG A 103 10.12 -0.46 -17.00
C ARG A 103 10.54 -1.86 -16.59
N VAL A 104 11.13 -2.59 -17.54
CA VAL A 104 11.65 -3.94 -17.32
C VAL A 104 13.15 -3.85 -17.05
N TYR A 105 13.59 -4.44 -15.94
CA TYR A 105 14.99 -4.54 -15.51
C TYR A 105 15.45 -5.99 -15.60
N ARG A 106 16.68 -6.24 -16.05
CA ARG A 106 17.22 -7.60 -16.19
C ARG A 106 17.55 -8.22 -14.84
N ASP A 107 17.57 -9.55 -14.78
CA ASP A 107 18.07 -10.25 -13.60
C ASP A 107 19.48 -9.78 -13.22
N GLY A 108 19.69 -9.48 -11.94
CA GLY A 108 20.92 -8.91 -11.42
C GLY A 108 21.11 -7.41 -11.64
N GLU A 109 20.26 -6.75 -12.44
CA GLU A 109 20.34 -5.32 -12.72
C GLU A 109 20.04 -4.49 -11.46
N VAL A 110 20.83 -3.43 -11.25
CA VAL A 110 20.71 -2.52 -10.12
C VAL A 110 20.20 -1.18 -10.62
N PHE A 111 19.11 -0.69 -10.03
CA PHE A 111 18.45 0.53 -10.42
C PHE A 111 18.07 1.38 -9.20
N GLN A 112 17.91 2.68 -9.41
CA GLN A 112 17.65 3.64 -8.33
C GLN A 112 16.30 4.35 -8.58
N PRO A 113 15.17 3.81 -8.09
CA PRO A 113 13.84 4.38 -8.38
C PRO A 113 13.61 5.75 -7.73
N SER A 114 14.38 6.07 -6.69
CA SER A 114 14.44 7.41 -6.10
C SER A 114 15.82 7.62 -5.49
N CYS A 115 16.19 8.86 -5.20
CA CYS A 115 17.48 9.13 -4.57
C CYS A 115 17.64 8.44 -3.18
N LYS A 116 16.53 8.00 -2.55
CA LYS A 116 16.50 7.36 -1.22
C LYS A 116 16.61 5.84 -1.25
N LEU A 117 16.45 5.21 -2.42
CA LEU A 117 16.34 3.75 -2.55
C LEU A 117 17.20 3.24 -3.69
N GLN A 118 17.97 2.19 -3.45
CA GLN A 118 18.65 1.43 -4.49
C GLN A 118 18.08 0.02 -4.50
N CYS A 119 17.66 -0.45 -5.67
CA CYS A 119 17.02 -1.75 -5.84
C CYS A 119 17.82 -2.64 -6.77
N ARG A 120 17.68 -3.96 -6.61
CA ARG A 120 18.26 -4.98 -7.45
C ARG A 120 17.18 -5.96 -7.89
N CYS A 121 17.14 -6.27 -9.18
CA CYS A 121 16.28 -7.29 -9.73
C CYS A 121 16.86 -8.69 -9.50
N LEU A 122 16.04 -9.61 -9.01
CA LEU A 122 16.37 -11.01 -8.71
C LEU A 122 15.15 -11.91 -8.97
N ASP A 123 15.27 -12.85 -9.90
CA ASP A 123 14.27 -13.90 -10.19
C ASP A 123 12.84 -13.34 -10.42
N GLY A 124 12.72 -12.27 -11.21
CA GLY A 124 11.44 -11.60 -11.50
C GLY A 124 10.86 -10.73 -10.38
N GLY A 125 11.49 -10.67 -9.21
CA GLY A 125 11.18 -9.77 -8.10
C GLY A 125 12.32 -8.79 -7.80
N PHE A 126 12.08 -7.74 -7.01
CA PHE A 126 13.15 -6.79 -6.68
C PHE A 126 13.31 -6.59 -5.18
N THR A 127 14.56 -6.39 -4.75
CA THR A 127 14.93 -6.05 -3.38
C THR A 127 15.49 -4.63 -3.34
N CYS A 128 15.11 -3.83 -2.35
CA CYS A 128 15.57 -2.45 -2.20
C CYS A 128 16.25 -2.24 -0.86
N ILE A 129 17.35 -1.48 -0.88
CA ILE A 129 18.05 -0.99 0.30
C ILE A 129 17.87 0.53 0.43
N PRO A 130 17.65 1.05 1.65
CA PRO A 130 17.59 2.48 1.88
C PRO A 130 19.00 3.09 1.78
N LEU A 131 19.10 4.20 1.06
CA LEU A 131 20.35 4.97 0.93
C LEU A 131 20.46 6.09 1.99
N CYS A 132 19.35 6.42 2.64
CA CYS A 132 19.30 7.37 3.74
C CYS A 132 19.41 6.64 5.08
N GLN A 133 19.98 7.31 6.09
CA GLN A 133 19.96 6.81 7.46
C GLN A 133 18.52 6.78 7.99
N GLU A 134 18.10 5.63 8.52
CA GLU A 134 16.79 5.40 9.16
C GLU A 134 16.88 5.38 10.69
N ASP A 135 17.89 6.05 11.24
CA ASP A 135 18.11 6.16 12.67
C ASP A 135 17.01 6.97 13.39
N VAL A 136 16.76 6.62 14.65
CA VAL A 136 15.78 7.30 15.51
C VAL A 136 16.50 8.28 16.42
N ARG A 137 16.18 9.58 16.29
CA ARG A 137 16.67 10.60 17.22
C ARG A 137 15.75 10.67 18.44
N LEU A 138 16.30 10.33 19.60
CA LEU A 138 15.60 10.48 20.88
C LEU A 138 15.56 11.95 21.32
N PRO A 139 14.55 12.38 22.10
CA PRO A 139 14.54 13.69 22.72
C PRO A 139 15.78 13.93 23.59
N THR A 140 16.43 15.07 23.38
CA THR A 140 17.56 15.54 24.21
C THR A 140 17.23 16.91 24.82
N PRO A 141 17.96 17.37 25.85
CA PRO A 141 17.75 18.72 26.40
C PRO A 141 17.82 19.83 25.34
N ASP A 142 18.70 19.69 24.34
CA ASP A 142 18.86 20.63 23.23
C ASP A 142 17.83 20.43 22.10
N CYS A 143 17.11 19.30 22.11
CA CYS A 143 16.15 18.92 21.08
C CYS A 143 15.01 18.10 21.69
N PRO A 144 14.11 18.72 22.48
CA PRO A 144 13.07 18.00 23.21
C PRO A 144 11.98 17.41 22.29
N TYR A 145 11.83 17.96 21.08
CA TYR A 145 10.84 17.53 20.09
C TYR A 145 11.53 17.32 18.72
N PRO A 146 12.28 16.22 18.55
CA PRO A 146 12.92 15.93 17.28
C PRO A 146 11.86 15.54 16.23
N ARG A 147 11.90 16.22 15.09
CA ARG A 147 11.00 15.95 13.96
C ARG A 147 11.82 15.67 12.70
N ARG A 148 11.51 14.56 12.03
CA ARG A 148 12.12 14.22 10.74
C ARG A 148 11.34 14.91 9.63
N VAL A 149 12.02 15.75 8.85
CA VAL A 149 11.38 16.55 7.78
C VAL A 149 12.15 16.46 6.48
N GLU A 150 11.41 16.59 5.38
CA GLU A 150 11.97 16.73 4.03
C GLU A 150 12.51 18.15 3.87
N VAL A 151 13.80 18.28 3.55
CA VAL A 151 14.45 19.57 3.34
C VAL A 151 14.58 19.83 1.83
N PRO A 152 14.10 20.97 1.31
CA PRO A 152 14.22 21.29 -0.11
C PRO A 152 15.67 21.20 -0.61
N GLY A 153 15.88 20.50 -1.72
CA GLY A 153 17.19 20.32 -2.34
C GLY A 153 18.08 19.25 -1.69
N LYS A 154 17.64 18.61 -0.60
CA LYS A 154 18.31 17.44 -0.02
C LYS A 154 17.57 16.16 -0.36
N CYS A 155 18.32 15.09 -0.60
CA CYS A 155 17.72 13.78 -0.86
C CYS A 155 17.15 13.15 0.41
N CYS A 156 17.93 13.15 1.50
CA CYS A 156 17.55 12.50 2.74
C CYS A 156 16.85 13.49 3.68
N PRO A 157 15.82 13.02 4.42
CA PRO A 157 15.18 13.85 5.44
C PRO A 157 16.13 14.09 6.60
N GLU A 158 16.01 15.27 7.21
CA GLU A 158 16.86 15.68 8.34
C GLU A 158 16.03 15.81 9.62
N TRP A 159 16.71 15.64 10.75
CA TRP A 159 16.15 15.91 12.06
C TRP A 159 16.21 17.39 12.36
N ILE A 160 15.06 18.06 12.33
CA ILE A 160 14.93 19.40 12.88
C ILE A 160 14.45 19.34 14.32
N CYS A 161 14.90 20.32 15.09
CA CYS A 161 14.41 20.56 16.44
C CYS A 161 13.58 21.83 16.33
N GLU A 162 12.26 21.72 16.46
CA GLU A 162 11.43 22.90 16.54
C GLU A 162 11.76 23.59 17.87
N ALA A 163 12.55 24.67 17.79
CA ALA A 163 12.59 25.65 18.86
C ALA A 163 11.19 26.25 18.93
N ARG A 164 10.60 26.21 20.12
CA ARG A 164 9.29 26.77 20.46
C ARG A 164 9.10 28.12 19.78
N ASP A 165 8.43 28.13 18.62
CA ASP A 165 8.18 29.36 17.90
C ASP A 165 7.35 30.27 18.78
N GLN A 166 7.75 31.53 18.78
CA GLN A 166 7.26 32.60 19.63
C GLN A 166 5.77 32.86 19.36
N LEU A 167 4.87 32.18 20.08
CA LEU A 167 3.59 32.77 20.52
C LEU A 167 3.08 32.14 21.82
N ALA A 168 3.89 32.29 22.86
CA ALA A 168 3.41 32.91 24.09
C ALA A 168 4.64 33.61 24.67
N PRO A 169 4.58 34.90 25.04
CA PRO A 169 5.66 35.44 25.84
C PRO A 169 5.82 34.51 27.04
N LEU A 170 7.03 33.98 27.22
CA LEU A 170 7.48 33.61 28.55
C LEU A 170 7.30 34.89 29.35
N LEU A 171 6.16 35.02 30.05
CA LEU A 171 5.95 36.16 30.92
C LEU A 171 7.14 36.16 31.88
N PRO A 172 7.98 37.20 31.86
CA PRO A 172 9.08 37.30 32.79
C PRO A 172 8.53 37.86 34.09
N TYR A 173 7.59 37.14 34.72
CA TYR A 173 7.20 37.38 36.10
C TYR A 173 6.76 36.02 36.69
N PRO A 174 7.49 35.45 37.67
CA PRO A 174 6.91 34.40 38.49
C PRO A 174 5.69 35.03 39.18
N CYS A 175 4.49 34.63 38.77
CA CYS A 175 3.29 35.08 39.44
C CYS A 175 3.32 34.58 40.88
N GLN A 176 2.93 35.44 41.82
CA GLN A 176 2.83 35.04 43.21
C GLN A 176 1.80 33.91 43.32
N GLU A 177 2.27 32.73 43.72
CA GLU A 177 1.40 31.58 43.87
C GLU A 177 0.32 31.87 44.91
N TRP A 178 -0.91 31.59 44.53
CA TRP A 178 -2.08 31.77 45.36
C TRP A 178 -3.06 30.63 45.13
N GLY A 179 -3.64 30.15 46.21
CA GLY A 179 -4.71 29.19 46.15
C GLY A 179 -5.51 29.21 47.44
N THR A 180 -6.78 28.83 47.35
CA THR A 180 -7.59 28.55 48.53
C THR A 180 -7.19 27.21 49.12
N GLU A 181 -7.58 26.98 50.37
CA GLU A 181 -7.64 25.61 50.89
C GLU A 181 -8.64 24.77 50.08
N TRP A 182 -8.48 23.46 50.18
CA TRP A 182 -9.40 22.50 49.60
C TRP A 182 -10.74 22.49 50.35
N SER A 183 -11.84 22.42 49.62
CA SER A 183 -13.18 22.28 50.19
C SER A 183 -13.33 20.97 50.96
N ALA A 184 -14.33 20.90 51.83
CA ALA A 184 -14.79 19.63 52.37
C ALA A 184 -15.13 18.64 51.26
N CYS A 185 -15.01 17.34 51.57
CA CYS A 185 -15.35 16.28 50.62
C CYS A 185 -16.84 16.34 50.28
N SER A 186 -17.18 16.27 49.00
CA SER A 186 -18.58 16.28 48.53
C SER A 186 -19.39 15.10 49.07
N ALA A 187 -18.72 14.04 49.53
CA ALA A 187 -19.32 12.86 50.13
C ALA A 187 -18.99 12.79 51.63
N THR A 188 -19.98 12.45 52.45
CA THR A 188 -19.83 12.25 53.90
C THR A 188 -19.38 10.83 54.27
N CYS A 189 -19.38 9.93 53.30
CA CYS A 189 -18.79 8.60 53.37
C CYS A 189 -18.31 8.14 51.98
N GLY A 190 -17.35 7.23 51.90
CA GLY A 190 -16.82 6.73 50.64
C GLY A 190 -15.95 7.75 49.90
N VAL A 191 -15.81 7.57 48.58
CA VAL A 191 -15.01 8.46 47.72
C VAL A 191 -15.87 9.62 47.23
N GLY A 192 -15.35 10.83 47.33
CA GLY A 192 -15.98 12.06 46.83
C GLY A 192 -15.00 12.98 46.14
N PHE A 193 -15.39 14.23 45.97
CA PHE A 193 -14.58 15.26 45.34
C PHE A 193 -14.40 16.47 46.24
N SER A 194 -13.20 17.04 46.21
CA SER A 194 -12.87 18.29 46.87
C SER A 194 -12.37 19.27 45.82
N THR A 195 -12.73 20.54 45.94
CA THR A 195 -12.39 21.60 45.00
C THR A 195 -11.61 22.73 45.67
N ARG A 196 -10.81 23.44 44.89
CA ARG A 196 -10.01 24.59 45.30
C ARG A 196 -9.88 25.53 44.11
N VAL A 197 -9.72 26.83 44.34
CA VAL A 197 -9.32 27.78 43.30
C VAL A 197 -7.83 28.05 43.42
N SER A 198 -7.07 27.95 42.33
CA SER A 198 -5.62 28.18 42.34
C SER A 198 -5.13 28.78 41.03
N ASN A 199 -4.09 29.61 41.10
CA ASN A 199 -3.37 30.12 39.93
C ASN A 199 -2.14 29.27 39.54
N GLN A 200 -1.98 28.08 40.12
CA GLN A 200 -0.89 27.13 39.81
C GLN A 200 -1.14 26.42 38.46
N ASN A 201 -1.19 27.19 37.38
CA ASN A 201 -1.16 26.70 36.01
C ASN A 201 -0.14 27.51 35.20
N ARG A 202 0.18 27.01 34.00
CA ARG A 202 1.16 27.62 33.10
C ARG A 202 0.82 29.05 32.68
N TYR A 203 -0.41 29.50 32.92
CA TYR A 203 -0.93 30.81 32.51
C TYR A 203 -1.20 31.74 33.70
N CYS A 204 -0.89 31.32 34.94
CA CYS A 204 -1.16 32.06 36.18
C CYS A 204 -2.63 32.52 36.34
N ARG A 205 -3.58 31.77 35.79
CA ARG A 205 -5.02 32.10 35.85
C ARG A 205 -5.68 31.40 37.02
N LEU A 206 -6.57 32.08 37.72
CA LEU A 206 -7.38 31.43 38.73
C LEU A 206 -8.30 30.40 38.08
N GLU A 207 -8.09 29.13 38.41
CA GLU A 207 -8.88 28.00 37.91
C GLU A 207 -9.33 27.12 39.06
N THR A 208 -10.50 26.50 38.89
CA THR A 208 -11.03 25.53 39.86
C THR A 208 -10.40 24.17 39.62
N GLN A 209 -9.56 23.74 40.56
CA GLN A 209 -8.98 22.40 40.60
C GLN A 209 -9.92 21.46 41.37
N ARG A 210 -10.01 20.20 40.92
CA ARG A 210 -10.81 19.13 41.54
C ARG A 210 -9.93 17.92 41.82
N ARG A 211 -10.00 17.38 43.03
CA ARG A 211 -9.31 16.14 43.42
C ARG A 211 -10.29 15.15 44.03
N LEU A 212 -9.91 13.87 44.02
CA LEU A 212 -10.59 12.84 44.78
C LEU A 212 -10.27 13.00 46.27
N CYS A 213 -11.28 12.82 47.11
CA CYS A 213 -11.15 12.72 48.56
C CYS A 213 -11.81 11.42 49.03
N VAL A 214 -11.30 10.87 50.14
CA VAL A 214 -11.85 9.65 50.75
C VAL A 214 -12.38 10.04 52.13
N ALA A 215 -13.70 9.97 52.29
CA ALA A 215 -14.38 10.09 53.57
C ALA A 215 -14.44 8.71 54.27
N ARG A 216 -15.00 8.68 55.48
CA ARG A 216 -15.20 7.44 56.23
C ARG A 216 -15.92 6.37 55.39
N PRO A 217 -15.65 5.07 55.58
CA PRO A 217 -16.40 4.01 54.90
C PRO A 217 -17.91 4.21 55.08
N CYS A 218 -18.68 4.00 54.00
CA CYS A 218 -20.13 4.06 54.11
C CYS A 218 -20.63 2.86 54.93
N PRO A 219 -21.66 3.06 55.78
CA PRO A 219 -22.31 1.94 56.46
C PRO A 219 -22.85 0.98 55.41
N ALA A 220 -22.59 -0.31 55.59
CA ALA A 220 -23.17 -1.34 54.74
C ALA A 220 -24.70 -1.27 54.86
N LEU A 221 -25.40 -1.13 53.73
CA LEU A 221 -26.83 -1.33 53.71
C LEU A 221 -27.10 -2.79 54.13
N PRO A 222 -28.01 -3.07 55.07
CA PRO A 222 -28.35 -4.44 55.42
C PRO A 222 -28.84 -5.16 54.16
N ALA A 223 -28.14 -6.23 53.79
CA ALA A 223 -28.56 -7.11 52.71
C ALA A 223 -29.92 -7.71 53.09
N ALA A 224 -30.92 -7.54 52.21
CA ALA A 224 -32.17 -8.27 52.31
C ALA A 224 -31.84 -9.78 52.30
N SER A 225 -32.13 -10.45 53.41
CA SER A 225 -31.94 -11.88 53.57
C SER A 225 -32.82 -12.64 52.57
N PRO A 226 -32.27 -13.58 51.78
CA PRO A 226 -33.10 -14.52 51.03
C PRO A 226 -33.71 -15.51 52.02
N SER A 227 -35.02 -15.42 52.22
CA SER A 227 -35.78 -16.46 52.93
C SER A 227 -35.69 -17.76 52.14
N ALA A 228 -34.81 -18.66 52.58
CA ALA A 228 -34.89 -20.07 52.24
C ALA A 228 -36.10 -20.66 52.98
N LEU A 229 -37.16 -21.01 52.25
CA LEU A 229 -38.17 -21.93 52.75
C LEU A 229 -37.85 -23.31 52.19
N GLN A 230 -37.38 -24.16 53.10
CA GLN A 230 -37.10 -25.57 52.93
C GLN A 230 -38.39 -26.33 52.55
N GLY A 231 -38.25 -27.37 51.73
CA GLY A 231 -39.34 -28.27 51.39
C GLY A 231 -39.68 -29.27 52.49
N LEU A 232 -40.99 -29.57 52.59
CA LEU A 232 -41.62 -30.86 52.87
C LEU A 232 -43.04 -30.81 52.29
#